data_AF-A0A819LDI3-F1
#
_entry.id   AF-A0A819LDI3-F1
#
_cell.length_a   1.000
_cell.length_b   1.000
_cell.length_c   1.000
_cell.angle_alpha   90.00
_cell.angle_beta   90.00
_cell.angle_gamma   90.00
#
_symmetry.space_group_name_H-M   'P 1'
#
loop_
_entity.id
_entity.type
_entity.pdbx_description
1 polymer ?
#
loop_
_entity_poly.entity_id
_entity_poly.type
_entity_poly.pdbx_seq_one_letter_code
_entity_poly.pdbx_strand_id
1 'polypeptide(L)'
;MILKYQQSVLERWVFSAFYGTPASDQERFKILDRTIELGWNFIDTADVYEDNEELIGIYFKTYPQKRKKVRITNKRIFKPLEFNNPKAVHIHLTDQQVKQIRQVCENANVVGERYSQQFSDNLFTDSAPIKI
;
A
#
# COMPACT_ATOMS: atom_id res chain seq x y z
N MET A 1 -10.96 30.60 -16.40
CA MET A 1 -10.23 30.88 -15.15
C MET A 1 -9.49 29.61 -14.75
N ILE A 2 -8.22 29.51 -15.15
CA ILE A 2 -7.37 28.34 -14.92
C ILE A 2 -6.83 28.49 -13.51
N LEU A 3 -7.27 27.63 -12.58
CA LEU A 3 -6.74 27.60 -11.22
C LEU A 3 -5.28 27.15 -11.30
N LYS A 4 -4.39 28.08 -10.98
CA LYS A 4 -2.96 27.83 -10.80
C LYS A 4 -2.80 26.89 -9.59
N TYR A 5 -2.49 25.63 -9.86
CA TYR A 5 -2.04 24.67 -8.86
C TYR A 5 -0.68 25.14 -8.37
N GLN A 6 -0.63 25.81 -7.22
CA GLN A 6 0.64 26.13 -6.57
C GLN A 6 1.27 24.81 -6.15
N GLN A 7 2.36 24.44 -6.84
CA GLN A 7 3.32 23.46 -6.37
C GLN A 7 3.98 23.99 -5.09
N SER A 8 3.39 23.72 -3.94
CA SER A 8 4.08 23.87 -2.66
C SER A 8 3.95 22.56 -1.90
N VAL A 9 5.08 21.85 -1.87
CA VAL A 9 5.30 20.58 -1.15
C VAL A 9 4.50 19.43 -1.74
N LEU A 10 5.20 18.44 -2.30
CA LEU A 10 4.65 17.17 -2.77
C LEU A 10 3.58 16.66 -1.81
N GLU A 11 2.31 16.69 -2.24
CA GLU A 11 1.17 16.02 -1.59
C GLU A 11 1.45 14.52 -1.62
N ARG A 12 2.29 14.04 -0.70
CA ARG A 12 2.60 12.63 -0.50
C ARG A 12 1.54 12.08 0.44
N TRP A 13 0.65 11.29 -0.13
CA TRP A 13 -0.50 10.67 0.54
C TRP A 13 -0.04 9.46 1.36
N VAL A 14 0.37 9.68 2.61
CA VAL A 14 0.73 8.57 3.52
C VAL A 14 0.29 8.91 4.95
N PHE A 15 -0.27 7.92 5.67
CA PHE A 15 -0.93 8.14 6.95
C PHE A 15 0.02 8.20 8.16
N SER A 16 1.20 7.58 8.10
CA SER A 16 2.30 7.64 9.09
C SER A 16 3.59 6.96 8.56
N ALA A 17 4.54 6.61 9.45
CA ALA A 17 5.85 6.04 9.16
C ALA A 17 6.89 7.02 8.59
N PHE A 18 7.40 6.75 7.39
CA PHE A 18 8.58 7.42 6.82
C PHE A 18 8.33 8.85 6.30
N TYR A 19 7.18 9.44 6.63
CA TYR A 19 6.66 10.64 5.97
C TYR A 19 6.43 11.82 6.92
N GLY A 20 7.05 11.78 8.10
CA GLY A 20 7.03 12.85 9.10
C GLY A 20 6.05 12.59 10.24
N THR A 21 5.90 13.58 11.12
CA THR A 21 4.99 13.48 12.28
C THR A 21 3.55 13.33 11.79
N PRO A 22 2.83 12.27 12.20
CA PRO A 22 1.44 12.09 11.81
C PRO A 22 0.55 13.26 12.29
N ALA A 23 -0.36 13.69 11.42
CA ALA A 23 -1.45 14.59 11.80
C ALA A 23 -2.44 13.88 12.74
N SER A 24 -3.39 14.62 13.31
CA SER A 24 -4.44 14.03 14.13
C SER A 24 -5.30 13.04 13.33
N ASP A 25 -5.89 12.04 13.99
CA ASP A 25 -6.77 11.07 13.34
C ASP A 25 -7.90 11.74 12.55
N GLN A 26 -8.46 12.83 13.08
CA GLN A 26 -9.55 13.57 12.41
C GLN A 26 -9.10 14.21 11.10
N GLU A 27 -7.87 14.72 11.04
CA GLU A 27 -7.30 15.26 9.80
C GLU A 27 -7.00 14.14 8.80
N ARG A 28 -6.46 13.02 9.29
CA ARG A 28 -6.22 11.83 8.45
C ARG A 28 -7.53 11.19 7.95
N PHE A 29 -8.63 11.30 8.69
CA PHE A 29 -9.95 10.87 8.24
C PHE A 29 -10.50 11.74 7.11
N LYS A 30 -10.23 13.05 7.10
CA LYS A 30 -10.62 13.92 5.98
C LYS A 30 -9.94 13.50 4.67
N ILE A 31 -8.71 13.00 4.75
CA ILE A 31 -7.99 12.43 3.61
C ILE A 31 -8.71 11.17 3.11
N LEU A 32 -9.04 10.23 4.01
CA LEU A 32 -9.80 9.02 3.66
C LEU A 32 -11.17 9.36 3.05
N ASP A 33 -11.88 10.34 3.61
CA ASP A 33 -13.14 10.84 3.06
C ASP A 33 -12.96 11.35 1.64
N ARG A 34 -11.99 12.24 1.42
CA ARG A 34 -11.75 12.85 0.12
C ARG A 34 -11.35 11.82 -0.93
N THR A 35 -10.50 10.85 -0.58
CA THR A 35 -10.09 9.79 -1.53
C THR A 35 -11.27 8.93 -1.97
N ILE A 36 -12.15 8.53 -1.04
CA ILE A 36 -13.34 7.74 -1.36
C ILE A 36 -14.35 8.57 -2.18
N GLU A 37 -14.50 9.87 -1.90
CA GLU A 37 -15.33 10.78 -2.69
C GLU A 37 -14.82 10.95 -4.13
N LEU A 38 -13.50 10.94 -4.32
CA LEU A 38 -12.84 10.98 -5.62
C LEU A 38 -12.94 9.63 -6.37
N GLY A 39 -13.57 8.62 -5.78
CA GLY A 39 -13.75 7.29 -6.39
C GLY A 39 -12.55 6.36 -6.20
N TRP A 40 -11.56 6.72 -5.39
CA TRP A 40 -10.45 5.83 -5.07
C TRP A 40 -10.99 4.70 -4.20
N ASN A 41 -10.83 3.47 -4.67
CA ASN A 41 -11.45 2.30 -4.08
C ASN A 41 -10.41 1.24 -3.68
N PHE A 42 -9.14 1.62 -3.58
CA PHE A 42 -8.04 0.72 -3.27
C PHE A 42 -7.14 1.36 -2.21
N ILE A 43 -6.99 0.69 -1.06
CA ILE A 43 -6.14 1.11 0.04
C ILE A 43 -5.10 0.01 0.25
N ASP A 44 -3.84 0.39 0.19
CA ASP A 44 -2.71 -0.51 0.39
C ASP A 44 -1.98 -0.17 1.69
N THR A 45 -1.75 -1.16 2.54
CA THR A 45 -1.11 -0.98 3.86
C THR A 45 -0.10 -2.09 4.16
N ALA A 46 0.63 -1.97 5.27
CA ALA A 46 1.59 -2.96 5.76
C ALA A 46 1.76 -2.86 7.28
N ASP A 47 2.22 -3.94 7.92
CA ASP A 47 2.58 -3.95 9.35
C ASP A 47 3.70 -2.98 9.71
N VAL A 48 4.57 -2.66 8.75
CA VAL A 48 5.65 -1.67 8.89
C VAL A 48 5.18 -0.22 8.75
N TYR A 49 3.95 0.02 8.29
CA TYR A 49 3.42 1.37 8.16
C TYR A 49 2.80 1.84 9.48
N GLU A 50 3.54 1.66 10.57
CA GLU A 50 3.20 2.08 11.93
C GLU A 50 1.70 1.93 12.27
N ASP A 51 1.00 3.02 12.52
CA ASP A 51 -0.39 3.04 12.98
C ASP A 51 -1.44 2.97 11.84
N ASN A 52 -1.01 2.81 10.57
CA ASN A 52 -1.93 2.84 9.43
C ASN A 52 -3.05 1.80 9.52
N GLU A 53 -2.73 0.55 9.88
CA GLU A 53 -3.74 -0.52 9.99
C GLU A 53 -4.76 -0.21 11.09
N GLU A 54 -4.31 0.39 12.20
CA GLU A 54 -5.17 0.79 13.32
C GLU A 54 -6.06 1.98 12.93
N LEU A 55 -5.48 3.04 12.36
CA LEU A 55 -6.21 4.21 11.87
C LEU A 55 -7.31 3.82 10.86
N ILE A 56 -6.97 2.98 9.87
CA ILE A 56 -7.93 2.48 8.88
C ILE A 56 -9.03 1.66 9.57
N GLY A 57 -8.67 0.84 10.55
CA GLY A 57 -9.60 0.06 11.36
C GLY A 57 -10.58 0.94 12.14
N ILE A 58 -10.09 1.97 12.81
CA ILE A 58 -10.92 2.95 13.54
C ILE A 58 -11.83 3.68 12.56
N TYR A 59 -11.30 4.19 11.44
CA TYR A 59 -12.07 4.90 10.42
C TYR A 59 -13.26 4.08 9.91
N PHE A 60 -13.06 2.81 9.55
CA PHE A 60 -14.16 1.98 9.04
C PHE A 60 -15.10 1.45 10.13
N LYS A 61 -14.69 1.42 11.40
CA LYS A 61 -15.61 1.22 12.53
C LYS A 61 -16.52 2.44 12.71
N THR A 62 -15.99 3.65 12.57
CA THR A 62 -16.75 4.90 12.66
C THR A 62 -17.68 5.11 11.45
N TYR A 63 -17.24 4.72 10.25
CA TYR A 63 -17.99 4.91 9.00
C TYR A 63 -18.20 3.60 8.22
N PRO A 64 -18.98 2.63 8.76
CA PRO A 64 -19.12 1.28 8.19
C PRO A 64 -19.70 1.27 6.76
N GLN A 65 -20.51 2.26 6.40
CA GLN A 65 -21.05 2.44 5.05
C GLN A 65 -19.97 2.71 3.99
N LYS A 66 -18.84 3.33 4.37
CA LYS A 66 -17.73 3.64 3.46
C LYS A 66 -16.87 2.42 3.18
N ARG A 67 -16.83 1.43 4.09
CA ARG A 67 -16.04 0.20 3.93
C ARG A 67 -16.38 -0.58 2.67
N LYS A 68 -17.66 -0.60 2.26
CA LYS A 68 -18.12 -1.31 1.06
C LYS A 68 -17.59 -0.71 -0.25
N LYS A 69 -17.09 0.53 -0.22
CA LYS A 69 -16.58 1.26 -1.39
C LYS A 69 -15.10 1.00 -1.67
N VAL A 70 -14.40 0.29 -0.79
CA VAL A 70 -12.95 0.11 -0.88
C VAL A 70 -12.53 -1.36 -0.81
N ARG A 71 -11.45 -1.68 -1.51
CA ARG A 71 -10.65 -2.89 -1.38
C ARG A 71 -9.41 -2.55 -0.56
N ILE A 72 -9.03 -3.43 0.35
CA ILE A 72 -7.87 -3.20 1.23
C ILE A 72 -6.90 -4.36 1.04
N THR A 73 -5.63 -4.03 0.83
CA THR A 73 -4.53 -4.99 0.80
C THR A 73 -3.57 -4.71 1.94
N ASN A 74 -3.01 -5.76 2.54
CA ASN A 74 -1.98 -5.64 3.55
C ASN A 74 -0.73 -6.45 3.17
N LYS A 75 0.41 -5.99 3.67
CA LYS A 75 1.71 -6.68 3.57
C LYS A 75 2.22 -6.94 4.99
N ARG A 76 2.88 -8.08 5.20
CA ARG A 76 3.52 -8.44 6.47
C ARG A 76 5.00 -8.62 6.21
N ILE A 77 5.84 -7.84 6.91
CA ILE A 77 7.30 -7.85 6.75
C ILE A 77 7.98 -8.38 8.01
N PHE A 78 7.54 -7.97 9.20
CA PHE A 78 8.18 -8.37 10.46
C PHE A 78 7.28 -9.23 11.36
N LYS A 79 5.96 -9.08 11.24
CA LYS A 79 5.04 -9.96 11.98
C LYS A 79 4.90 -11.28 11.22
N PRO A 80 5.17 -12.43 11.85
CA PRO A 80 4.90 -13.73 11.26
C PRO A 80 3.46 -13.77 10.77
N LEU A 81 3.24 -14.32 9.58
CA LEU A 81 1.91 -14.60 9.06
C LEU A 81 1.26 -15.65 9.97
N GLU A 82 0.54 -15.23 11.02
CA GLU A 82 -0.43 -16.12 11.68
C GLU A 82 -1.64 -16.42 10.77
N PHE A 83 -1.68 -15.84 9.56
CA PHE A 83 -2.64 -16.17 8.52
C PHE A 83 -1.93 -16.60 7.24
N ASN A 84 -1.55 -17.86 7.24
CA ASN A 84 -1.77 -18.80 6.16
C ASN A 84 -2.81 -18.27 5.14
N ASN A 85 -2.38 -17.88 3.93
CA ASN A 85 -3.25 -17.93 2.75
C ASN A 85 -2.97 -19.27 2.05
N PRO A 86 -3.38 -20.42 2.60
CA PRO A 86 -3.10 -21.72 2.00
C PRO A 86 -3.77 -21.83 0.62
N LYS A 87 -4.77 -20.99 0.35
CA LYS A 87 -5.42 -20.90 -0.97
C LYS A 87 -4.49 -20.38 -2.06
N ALA A 88 -3.45 -19.62 -1.72
CA ALA A 88 -2.44 -19.23 -2.70
C ALA A 88 -1.71 -20.45 -3.29
N VAL A 89 -1.50 -21.51 -2.48
CA VAL A 89 -0.91 -22.78 -2.94
C VAL A 89 -1.81 -23.48 -3.97
N HIS A 90 -3.10 -23.21 -3.95
CA HIS A 90 -4.06 -23.80 -4.88
C HIS A 90 -4.25 -23.00 -6.17
N ILE A 91 -3.58 -21.84 -6.32
CA ILE A 91 -3.64 -21.06 -7.56
C ILE A 91 -2.86 -21.80 -8.65
N HIS A 92 -3.59 -22.40 -9.59
CA HIS A 92 -3.03 -22.97 -10.80
C HIS A 92 -3.34 -22.03 -11.96
N LEU A 93 -2.31 -21.40 -12.51
CA LEU A 93 -2.43 -20.60 -13.72
C LEU A 93 -2.29 -21.51 -14.93
N THR A 94 -3.10 -21.28 -15.96
CA THR A 94 -2.89 -21.93 -17.26
C THR A 94 -1.68 -21.30 -17.96
N ASP A 95 -1.06 -22.04 -18.89
CA ASP A 95 0.05 -21.51 -19.70
C ASP A 95 -0.33 -20.21 -20.42
N GLN A 96 -1.60 -20.09 -20.85
CA GLN A 96 -2.12 -18.88 -21.47
C GLN A 96 -2.17 -17.71 -20.48
N GLN A 97 -2.62 -17.93 -19.25
CA GLN A 97 -2.64 -16.88 -18.21
C GLN A 97 -1.21 -16.47 -17.83
N VAL A 98 -0.29 -17.42 -17.70
CA VAL A 98 1.14 -17.13 -17.46
C VAL A 98 1.71 -16.29 -18.60
N LYS A 99 1.41 -16.65 -19.86
CA LYS A 99 1.87 -15.90 -21.04
C LYS A 99 1.30 -14.48 -21.07
N GLN A 100 0.02 -14.31 -20.75
CA GLN A 100 -0.62 -13.00 -20.66
C GLN A 100 0.02 -12.12 -19.57
N ILE A 101 0.23 -12.67 -18.37
CA ILE A 101 0.87 -11.96 -17.26
C ILE A 101 2.28 -11.53 -17.65
N ARG A 102 3.09 -12.44 -18.21
CA ARG A 102 4.44 -12.13 -18.69
C ARG A 102 4.45 -11.02 -19.73
N GLN A 103 3.57 -11.10 -20.72
CA GLN A 103 3.47 -10.09 -21.77
C GLN A 103 3.10 -8.71 -21.20
N VAL A 104 2.23 -8.65 -20.17
CA VAL A 104 1.91 -7.38 -19.49
C VAL A 104 3.12 -6.86 -18.70
N CYS A 105 3.85 -7.74 -17.99
CA CYS A 105 5.06 -7.36 -17.25
C CYS A 105 6.17 -6.87 -18.18
N GLU A 106 6.39 -7.52 -19.32
CA GLU A 106 7.43 -7.16 -20.30
C GLU A 106 7.12 -5.86 -21.03
N ASN A 107 5.83 -5.58 -21.29
CA ASN A 107 5.41 -4.34 -21.93
C ASN A 107 5.23 -3.18 -20.95
N ALA A 108 5.44 -3.40 -19.65
CA ALA A 108 5.35 -2.34 -18.67
C ALA A 108 6.51 -1.36 -18.86
N ASN A 109 6.18 -0.11 -19.20
CA ASN A 109 7.18 0.95 -19.30
C ASN A 109 7.61 1.38 -17.89
N VAL A 110 8.76 0.89 -17.44
CA VAL A 110 9.35 1.26 -16.15
C VAL A 110 10.19 2.51 -16.35
N VAL A 111 9.78 3.62 -15.72
CA VAL A 111 10.49 4.90 -15.78
C VAL A 111 11.17 5.16 -14.45
N GLY A 112 12.49 5.34 -14.48
CA GLY A 112 13.32 5.58 -13.30
C GLY A 112 13.62 4.30 -12.51
N GLU A 113 14.51 4.45 -11.53
CA GLU A 113 14.81 3.38 -10.58
C GLU A 113 13.69 3.25 -9.54
N ARG A 114 13.43 2.03 -9.07
CA ARG A 114 12.39 1.80 -8.04
C ARG A 114 12.72 2.48 -6.71
N TYR A 115 14.01 2.56 -6.40
CA TYR A 115 14.56 3.21 -5.20
C TYR A 115 15.84 3.96 -5.58
N SER A 116 16.26 4.94 -4.77
CA SER A 116 17.59 5.53 -4.97
C SER A 116 18.68 4.48 -4.73
N GLN A 117 19.89 4.73 -5.24
CA GLN A 117 21.01 3.79 -5.10
C GLN A 117 21.26 3.41 -3.62
N GLN A 118 21.22 4.41 -2.73
CA GLN A 118 21.42 4.21 -1.29
C GLN A 118 20.36 3.31 -0.63
N PHE A 119 19.12 3.32 -1.13
CA PHE A 119 18.08 2.42 -0.62
C PHE A 119 18.13 1.04 -1.28
N SER A 120 18.59 0.96 -2.53
CA SER A 120 18.72 -0.30 -3.27
C SER A 120 19.67 -1.28 -2.59
N ASP A 121 20.78 -0.77 -2.01
CA ASP A 121 21.78 -1.60 -1.33
C ASP A 121 21.22 -2.30 -0.07
N ASN A 122 20.16 -1.76 0.55
CA ASN A 122 19.55 -2.32 1.75
C ASN A 122 18.39 -3.30 1.46
N LEU A 123 17.90 -3.33 0.22
CA LEU A 123 16.72 -4.13 -0.16
C LEU A 123 17.04 -5.59 -0.49
N PHE A 124 18.30 -5.88 -0.84
CA PHE A 124 18.77 -7.23 -1.16
C PHE A 124 19.56 -7.84 0.00
N THR A 125 19.10 -7.61 1.23
CA THR A 125 19.67 -8.23 2.42
C THR A 125 18.94 -9.54 2.72
N ASP A 126 19.69 -10.60 3.00
CA ASP A 126 19.10 -11.87 3.43
C ASP A 126 18.38 -11.67 4.77
N SER A 127 17.21 -12.29 4.92
CA SER A 127 16.54 -12.35 6.22
C SER A 127 17.48 -12.97 7.26
N ALA A 128 17.51 -12.43 8.47
CA ALA A 128 18.33 -12.97 9.55
C ALA A 128 18.11 -14.49 9.69
N PRO A 129 19.19 -15.29 9.80
CA PRO A 129 19.06 -16.73 9.90
C PRO A 129 18.17 -17.10 11.10
N ILE A 130 17.26 -18.04 10.87
CA ILE A 130 16.42 -18.59 11.92
C ILE A 130 17.35 -19.24 12.95
N LYS A 131 17.32 -18.75 14.20
CA LYS A 131 17.97 -19.44 15.32
C LYS A 131 17.18 -20.71 15.58
N ILE A 132 17.76 -21.85 15.19
CA ILE A 132 17.27 -23.19 15.50
C ILE A 132 17.75 -23.57 16.91
#